data_AF-A0AAN8VT69-F1
#
_entry.id   AF-A0AAN8VT69-F1
#
_cell.length_a   1.000
_cell.length_b   1.000
_cell.length_c   1.000
_cell.angle_alpha   90.00
_cell.angle_beta   90.00
_cell.angle_gamma   90.00
#
_symmetry.space_group_name_H-M   'P 1'
#
loop_
_entity.id
_entity.type
_entity.pdbx_description
1 polymer ?
#
loop_
_entity_poly.entity_id
_entity_poly.type
_entity_poly.pdbx_seq_one_letter_code
_entity_poly.pdbx_strand_id
1 'polypeptide(L)'
;MINLFVTTVFAKGFNGSKQAYSIGLENAGQYLEEKYGGGIFPILYIWGIGLLAAGQSSTITGTYSGQFIMGGFLNLQLNKSLRALITRSFAVVPTMVVAIVFNTSEAALDVINEWLNVLQSMQIPFALIPLLTLVAKERVMGVFKIGPTLERVAWTVAVLIMVINGYLLLDFFVHEVNGLLFGFAVCIGTAAYVAFIFYLVARSGALSSCWLNFLPVGLT
;
A
#
# COMPACT_ATOMS: atom_id res chain seq x y z
N MET A 1 10.30 7.28 -12.83
CA MET A 1 11.76 7.27 -13.05
C MET A 1 12.46 6.27 -12.15
N ILE A 2 12.44 6.39 -10.81
CA ILE A 2 13.18 5.47 -9.91
C ILE A 2 12.80 4.00 -10.13
N ASN A 3 11.50 3.67 -10.05
CA ASN A 3 11.04 2.29 -10.28
C ASN A 3 11.46 1.75 -11.65
N LEU A 4 11.48 2.61 -12.68
CA LEU A 4 11.91 2.25 -14.03
C LEU A 4 13.42 1.99 -14.11
N PHE A 5 14.24 2.78 -13.41
CA PHE A 5 15.67 2.52 -13.32
C PHE A 5 15.95 1.23 -12.56
N VAL A 6 15.31 1.01 -11.42
CA VAL A 6 15.46 -0.23 -10.63
C VAL A 6 15.09 -1.43 -11.50
N THR A 7 13.88 -1.46 -12.08
CA THR A 7 13.46 -2.60 -12.92
C THR A 7 14.37 -2.81 -14.12
N THR A 8 14.83 -1.74 -14.79
CA THR A 8 15.72 -1.86 -15.96
C THR A 8 17.11 -2.38 -15.57
N VAL A 9 17.67 -1.92 -14.45
CA VAL A 9 18.99 -2.37 -13.95
C VAL A 9 18.95 -3.84 -13.54
N PHE A 10 17.89 -4.24 -12.81
CA PHE A 10 17.71 -5.64 -12.42
C PHE A 10 17.36 -6.54 -13.62
N ALA A 11 16.53 -6.07 -14.56
CA ALA A 11 16.24 -6.82 -15.78
C ALA A 11 17.51 -7.01 -16.63
N LYS A 12 18.28 -5.96 -16.88
CA LYS A 12 19.55 -6.10 -17.64
C LYS A 12 20.60 -6.92 -16.88
N GLY A 13 20.60 -6.82 -15.56
CA GLY A 13 21.53 -7.53 -14.69
C GLY A 13 21.22 -9.01 -14.51
N PHE A 14 19.96 -9.42 -14.45
CA PHE A 14 19.61 -10.76 -13.95
C PHE A 14 18.56 -11.49 -14.78
N ASN A 15 18.08 -10.92 -15.89
CA ASN A 15 17.14 -11.62 -16.77
C ASN A 15 17.76 -12.91 -17.32
N GLY A 16 17.10 -14.05 -17.08
CA GLY A 16 17.52 -15.38 -17.51
C GLY A 16 18.55 -16.09 -16.61
N SER A 17 18.96 -15.51 -15.48
CA SER A 17 19.84 -16.18 -14.51
C SER A 17 19.05 -16.90 -13.42
N LYS A 18 19.59 -18.03 -12.90
CA LYS A 18 18.96 -18.76 -11.79
C LYS A 18 18.91 -17.94 -10.49
N GLN A 19 19.80 -16.94 -10.38
CA GLN A 19 19.91 -16.03 -9.25
C GLN A 19 18.74 -15.04 -9.20
N ALA A 20 18.02 -14.78 -10.29
CA ALA A 20 16.93 -13.80 -10.33
C ALA A 20 15.81 -14.07 -9.31
N TYR A 21 15.61 -15.33 -8.92
CA TYR A 21 14.56 -15.73 -7.99
C TYR A 21 14.92 -15.51 -6.51
N SER A 22 16.21 -15.37 -6.18
CA SER A 22 16.69 -15.21 -4.79
C SER A 22 17.17 -13.80 -4.48
N ILE A 23 16.97 -12.82 -5.36
CA ILE A 23 17.41 -11.44 -5.14
C ILE A 23 16.45 -10.76 -4.17
N GLY A 24 16.94 -10.50 -2.96
CA GLY A 24 16.30 -9.72 -1.91
C GLY A 24 17.06 -8.43 -1.60
N LEU A 25 16.52 -7.63 -0.68
CA LEU A 25 17.12 -6.35 -0.28
C LEU A 25 18.52 -6.49 0.33
N GLU A 26 18.80 -7.63 0.99
CA GLU A 26 20.06 -7.94 1.64
C GLU A 26 21.22 -8.24 0.66
N ASN A 27 20.93 -9.02 -0.39
CA ASN A 27 21.93 -9.54 -1.32
C ASN A 27 21.97 -8.74 -2.63
N ALA A 28 20.94 -7.95 -2.93
CA ALA A 28 20.87 -7.06 -4.09
C ALA A 28 22.11 -6.17 -4.22
N GLY A 29 22.58 -5.58 -3.12
CA GLY A 29 23.78 -4.74 -3.15
C GLY A 29 25.04 -5.51 -3.53
N GLN A 30 25.20 -6.74 -3.05
CA GLN A 30 26.34 -7.60 -3.37
C GLN A 30 26.29 -8.07 -4.83
N TYR A 31 25.12 -8.47 -5.31
CA TYR A 31 24.95 -8.87 -6.71
C TYR A 31 25.16 -7.73 -7.69
N LEU A 32 24.76 -6.51 -7.33
CA LEU A 32 25.05 -5.32 -8.13
C LEU A 32 26.55 -5.00 -8.15
N GLU A 33 27.25 -5.17 -7.02
CA GLU A 33 28.71 -5.05 -6.95
C GLU A 33 29.42 -6.10 -7.80
N GLU A 34 29.01 -7.36 -7.74
CA GLU A 34 29.63 -8.44 -8.51
C GLU A 34 29.46 -8.25 -10.02
N LYS A 35 28.30 -7.72 -10.44
CA LYS A 35 27.96 -7.57 -11.87
C LYS A 35 28.47 -6.27 -12.49
N TYR A 36 28.44 -5.17 -11.75
CA TYR A 36 28.73 -3.84 -12.25
C TYR A 36 29.92 -3.16 -11.53
N GLY A 37 30.46 -3.80 -10.50
CA GLY A 37 31.61 -3.32 -9.75
C GLY A 37 32.94 -3.48 -10.49
N GLY A 38 34.02 -3.07 -9.82
CA GLY A 38 35.36 -2.94 -10.43
C GLY A 38 35.80 -1.49 -10.70
N GLY A 39 35.00 -0.50 -10.27
CA GLY A 39 35.31 0.93 -10.34
C GLY A 39 35.74 1.55 -9.00
N ILE A 40 35.91 2.88 -8.98
CA ILE A 40 36.36 3.66 -7.81
C ILE A 40 35.28 3.73 -6.71
N PHE A 41 34.01 3.50 -7.05
CA PHE A 41 32.87 3.59 -6.13
C PHE A 41 32.22 2.22 -5.92
N PRO A 42 32.16 1.71 -4.69
CA PRO A 42 31.44 0.47 -4.39
C PRO A 42 29.94 0.73 -4.48
N ILE A 43 29.29 0.10 -5.45
CA ILE A 43 27.84 0.10 -5.71
C ILE A 43 27.09 -0.40 -4.48
N LEU A 44 27.69 -1.31 -3.70
CA LEU A 44 27.18 -1.75 -2.40
C LEU A 44 26.88 -0.57 -1.46
N TYR A 45 27.77 0.42 -1.37
CA TYR A 45 27.54 1.60 -0.52
C TYR A 45 26.46 2.51 -1.10
N ILE A 46 26.39 2.65 -2.42
CA ILE A 46 25.34 3.44 -3.08
C ILE A 46 23.97 2.81 -2.80
N TRP A 47 23.86 1.48 -2.89
CA TRP A 47 22.65 0.74 -2.52
C TRP A 47 22.29 0.96 -1.05
N GLY A 48 23.25 0.81 -0.14
CA GLY A 48 23.04 1.04 1.31
C GLY A 48 22.60 2.46 1.64
N ILE A 49 23.22 3.48 1.03
CA ILE A 49 22.82 4.89 1.18
C ILE A 49 21.41 5.11 0.61
N GLY A 50 21.09 4.47 -0.52
CA GLY A 50 19.75 4.49 -1.11
C GLY A 50 18.69 3.91 -0.17
N LEU A 51 18.95 2.76 0.45
CA LEU A 51 18.07 2.15 1.46
C LEU A 51 17.89 3.06 2.68
N LEU A 52 18.96 3.66 3.18
CA LEU A 52 18.89 4.62 4.30
C LEU A 52 18.06 5.85 3.93
N ALA A 53 18.28 6.42 2.75
CA ALA A 53 17.54 7.59 2.26
C ALA A 53 16.04 7.28 2.09
N ALA A 54 15.69 6.10 1.55
CA ALA A 54 14.32 5.64 1.43
C ALA A 54 13.63 5.51 2.81
N GLY A 55 14.33 4.97 3.81
CA GLY A 55 13.84 4.86 5.18
C GLY A 55 13.56 6.23 5.84
N GLN A 56 14.43 7.22 5.61
CA GLN A 56 14.21 8.59 6.10
C GLN A 56 12.99 9.24 5.46
N SER A 57 12.85 9.13 4.13
CA SER A 57 11.70 9.68 3.41
C SER A 57 10.37 9.09 3.88
N SER A 58 10.31 7.76 4.08
CA SER A 58 9.12 7.09 4.61
C SER A 58 8.77 7.57 6.02
N THR A 59 9.76 7.74 6.90
CA THR A 59 9.55 8.22 8.27
C THR A 59 8.95 9.63 8.29
N ILE A 60 9.48 10.53 7.46
CA ILE A 60 9.01 11.92 7.38
C ILE A 60 7.54 11.93 6.92
N THR A 61 7.24 11.27 5.80
CA THR A 61 5.86 11.18 5.28
C THR A 61 4.91 10.53 6.28
N GLY A 62 5.33 9.45 6.94
CA GLY A 62 4.55 8.77 7.97
C GLY A 62 4.20 9.68 9.15
N THR A 63 5.17 10.46 9.65
CA THR A 63 4.91 11.40 10.74
C THR A 63 3.93 12.49 10.32
N TYR A 64 4.08 13.09 9.12
CA TYR A 64 3.19 14.13 8.62
C TYR A 64 1.77 13.63 8.38
N SER A 65 1.60 12.51 7.69
CA SER A 65 0.28 11.88 7.48
C SER A 65 -0.39 11.52 8.80
N GLY A 66 0.39 10.98 9.75
CA GLY A 66 -0.07 10.74 11.12
C GLY A 66 -0.54 12.02 11.82
N GLN A 67 0.03 13.19 11.50
CA GLN A 67 -0.43 14.44 12.09
C GLN A 67 -1.80 14.88 11.61
N PHE A 68 -2.05 14.77 10.31
CA PHE A 68 -3.35 15.11 9.75
C PHE A 68 -4.44 14.18 10.24
N ILE A 69 -4.16 12.87 10.33
CA ILE A 69 -5.14 11.90 10.84
C ILE A 69 -5.42 12.14 12.32
N MET A 70 -4.38 12.28 13.14
CA MET A 70 -4.52 12.39 14.59
C MET A 70 -5.14 13.72 15.04
N GLY A 71 -4.82 14.82 14.35
CA GLY A 71 -5.43 16.12 14.58
C GLY A 71 -6.84 16.24 14.00
N GLY A 72 -7.10 15.62 12.84
CA GLY A 72 -8.40 15.69 12.16
C GLY A 72 -9.45 14.73 12.74
N PHE A 73 -9.10 13.46 12.94
CA PHE A 73 -10.05 12.41 13.35
C PHE A 73 -10.11 12.19 14.86
N LEU A 74 -8.99 12.24 15.57
CA LEU A 74 -8.93 11.95 17.02
C LEU A 74 -8.86 13.23 17.88
N ASN A 75 -8.69 14.41 17.27
CA ASN A 75 -8.42 15.69 17.94
C ASN A 75 -7.33 15.60 19.03
N LEU A 76 -6.32 14.75 18.81
CA LEU A 76 -5.22 14.52 19.74
C LEU A 76 -4.00 15.35 19.32
N GLN A 77 -3.64 16.33 20.15
CA GLN A 77 -2.49 17.21 19.91
C GLN A 77 -1.27 16.69 20.70
N LEU A 78 -0.50 15.79 20.08
CA LEU A 78 0.77 15.32 20.65
C LEU A 78 1.98 16.12 20.13
N ASN A 79 3.01 16.26 20.97
CA ASN A 79 4.29 16.85 20.57
C ASN A 79 4.94 16.06 19.43
N LYS A 80 5.62 16.76 18.51
CA LYS A 80 6.24 16.16 17.30
C LYS A 80 7.19 15.00 17.64
N SER A 81 8.05 15.17 18.65
CA SER A 81 9.02 14.15 19.07
C SER A 81 8.36 12.92 19.70
N LEU A 82 7.31 13.12 20.52
CA LEU A 82 6.59 12.03 21.16
C LEU A 82 5.84 11.19 20.12
N ARG A 83 5.22 11.84 19.13
CA ARG A 83 4.53 11.18 18.03
C ARG A 83 5.47 10.34 17.17
N ALA A 84 6.65 10.88 16.85
CA ALA A 84 7.69 10.16 16.12
C ALA A 84 8.21 8.96 16.93
N LEU A 85 8.38 9.10 18.24
CA LEU A 85 8.83 8.02 19.10
C LEU A 85 7.80 6.89 19.19
N ILE A 86 6.52 7.22 19.40
CA ILE A 86 5.44 6.23 19.47
C ILE A 86 5.34 5.45 18.15
N THR A 87 5.23 6.15 17.02
CA THR A 87 5.11 5.50 15.70
C THR A 87 6.32 4.66 15.34
N ARG A 88 7.54 5.11 15.68
CA ARG A 88 8.75 4.30 15.49
C ARG A 88 8.81 3.10 16.42
N SER A 89 8.41 3.24 17.68
CA SER A 89 8.34 2.10 18.60
C SER A 89 7.36 1.03 18.10
N PHE A 90 6.17 1.43 17.64
CA PHE A 90 5.21 0.49 17.06
C PHE A 90 5.69 -0.18 15.78
N ALA A 91 6.56 0.46 14.99
CA ALA A 91 7.15 -0.16 13.80
C ALA A 91 8.36 -1.06 14.14
N VAL A 92 9.25 -0.60 15.02
CA VAL A 92 10.51 -1.27 15.34
C VAL A 92 10.31 -2.46 16.28
N VAL A 93 9.41 -2.35 17.27
CA VAL A 93 9.22 -3.40 18.28
C VAL A 93 8.78 -4.73 17.65
N PRO A 94 7.72 -4.81 16.81
CA PRO A 94 7.33 -6.06 16.17
C PRO A 94 8.45 -6.61 15.27
N THR A 95 9.09 -5.73 14.50
CA THR A 95 10.20 -6.12 13.61
C THR A 95 11.37 -6.71 14.39
N MET A 96 11.73 -6.11 15.53
CA MET A 96 12.82 -6.57 16.39
C MET A 96 12.48 -7.89 17.09
N VAL A 97 11.23 -8.06 17.55
CA VAL A 97 10.76 -9.33 18.12
C VAL A 97 10.88 -10.45 17.09
N VAL A 98 10.43 -10.22 15.86
CA VAL A 98 10.56 -11.21 14.79
C VAL A 98 12.02 -11.53 14.52
N ALA A 99 12.88 -10.52 14.38
CA ALA A 99 14.30 -10.72 14.08
C ALA A 99 15.00 -11.60 15.14
N ILE A 100 14.66 -11.42 16.42
CA ILE A 100 15.24 -12.20 17.52
C ILE A 100 14.68 -13.63 17.56
N VAL A 101 13.36 -13.81 17.35
CA VAL A 101 12.70 -15.11 17.47
C VAL A 101 12.96 -16.02 16.27
N PHE A 102 13.03 -15.46 15.06
CA PHE A 102 13.04 -16.24 13.80
C PHE A 102 14.40 -16.35 13.12
N ASN A 103 15.48 -15.89 13.77
CA ASN A 103 16.91 -16.04 13.40
C ASN A 103 17.18 -16.35 11.91
N THR A 104 16.89 -15.40 11.02
CA THR A 104 17.24 -15.44 9.58
C THR A 104 16.60 -16.57 8.76
N SER A 105 15.40 -17.04 9.11
CA SER A 105 14.61 -17.83 8.15
C SER A 105 13.96 -16.89 7.13
N GLU A 106 14.35 -16.97 5.85
CA GLU A 106 13.73 -16.23 4.73
C GLU A 106 12.19 -16.36 4.76
N ALA A 107 11.69 -17.53 5.15
CA ALA A 107 10.25 -17.80 5.25
C ALA A 107 9.50 -16.87 6.22
N ALA A 108 10.13 -16.37 7.29
CA ALA A 108 9.47 -15.49 8.24
C ALA A 108 9.32 -14.05 7.70
N LEU A 109 10.27 -13.60 6.88
CA LEU A 109 10.21 -12.30 6.23
C LEU A 109 9.15 -12.28 5.13
N ASP A 110 9.05 -13.37 4.37
CA ASP A 110 8.01 -13.54 3.35
C ASP A 110 6.62 -13.51 3.96
N VAL A 111 6.40 -14.25 5.06
CA VAL A 111 5.13 -14.21 5.80
C VAL A 111 4.79 -12.79 6.24
N ILE A 112 5.72 -12.05 6.82
CA ILE A 112 5.45 -10.66 7.23
C ILE A 112 5.12 -9.76 6.04
N ASN A 113 5.85 -9.90 4.94
CA ASN A 113 5.59 -9.12 3.73
C ASN A 113 4.18 -9.41 3.18
N GLU A 114 3.75 -10.67 3.19
CA GLU A 114 2.40 -11.06 2.83
C GLU A 114 1.36 -10.43 3.76
N TRP A 115 1.53 -10.54 5.08
CA TRP A 115 0.64 -9.89 6.06
C TRP A 115 0.57 -8.37 5.88
N LEU A 116 1.70 -7.72 5.60
CA LEU A 116 1.75 -6.28 5.32
C LEU A 116 0.98 -5.93 4.03
N ASN A 117 1.12 -6.73 2.98
CA ASN A 117 0.39 -6.55 1.73
C ASN A 117 -1.13 -6.72 1.92
N VAL A 118 -1.55 -7.68 2.75
CA VAL A 118 -2.95 -7.89 3.10
C VAL A 118 -3.50 -6.72 3.91
N LEU A 119 -2.76 -6.27 4.92
CA LEU A 119 -3.11 -5.09 5.71
C LEU A 119 -3.24 -3.84 4.83
N GLN A 120 -2.32 -3.65 3.88
CA GLN A 120 -2.38 -2.56 2.92
C GLN A 120 -3.62 -2.68 2.02
N SER A 121 -3.88 -3.86 1.48
CA SER A 121 -5.05 -4.14 0.62
C SER A 121 -6.36 -3.78 1.31
N MET A 122 -6.48 -4.09 2.61
CA MET A 122 -7.66 -3.72 3.40
C MET A 122 -7.82 -2.20 3.63
N GLN A 123 -6.73 -1.44 3.63
CA GLN A 123 -6.74 0.00 3.89
C GLN A 123 -7.09 0.83 2.65
N ILE A 124 -6.73 0.35 1.45
CA ILE A 124 -6.89 1.10 0.20
C ILE A 124 -8.33 1.56 -0.06
N PRO A 125 -9.38 0.70 0.05
CA PRO A 125 -10.76 1.14 -0.16
C PRO A 125 -11.20 2.24 0.82
N PHE A 126 -10.77 2.14 2.08
CA PHE A 126 -11.13 3.12 3.12
C PHE A 126 -10.50 4.50 2.89
N ALA A 127 -9.33 4.56 2.24
CA ALA A 127 -8.73 5.82 1.85
C ALA A 127 -9.35 6.38 0.56
N LEU A 128 -9.55 5.53 -0.45
CA LEU A 128 -9.99 5.94 -1.79
C LEU A 128 -11.44 6.39 -1.83
N ILE A 129 -12.38 5.65 -1.23
CA ILE A 129 -13.81 5.95 -1.33
C ILE A 129 -14.12 7.35 -0.74
N PRO A 130 -13.70 7.69 0.49
CA PRO A 130 -13.93 9.03 1.03
C PRO A 130 -13.20 10.11 0.24
N LEU A 131 -11.96 9.87 -0.22
CA LEU A 131 -11.20 10.83 -0.99
C LEU A 131 -11.92 11.22 -2.28
N LEU A 132 -12.34 10.24 -3.09
CA LEU A 132 -13.07 10.50 -4.33
C LEU A 132 -14.39 11.21 -4.08
N THR A 133 -15.09 10.83 -3.02
CA THR A 133 -16.35 11.46 -2.62
C THR A 133 -16.17 12.91 -2.19
N LEU A 134 -15.09 13.22 -1.48
CA LEU A 134 -14.79 14.58 -1.00
C LEU A 134 -14.36 15.48 -2.16
N VAL A 135 -13.54 14.97 -3.08
CA VAL A 135 -13.06 15.72 -4.24
C VAL A 135 -14.19 16.01 -5.25
N ALA A 136 -15.21 15.14 -5.33
CA ALA A 136 -16.39 15.36 -6.16
C ALA A 136 -17.43 16.32 -5.53
N LYS A 137 -17.36 16.60 -4.23
CA LYS A 137 -18.35 17.44 -3.52
C LYS A 137 -18.03 18.93 -3.67
N GLU A 138 -18.95 19.66 -4.28
CA GLU A 138 -18.88 21.12 -4.44
C GLU A 138 -18.84 21.86 -3.10
N ARG A 139 -19.54 21.35 -2.08
CA ARG A 139 -19.50 21.91 -0.72
C ARG A 139 -18.11 21.90 -0.08
N VAL A 140 -17.23 20.97 -0.48
CA VAL A 140 -15.88 20.81 0.10
C VAL A 140 -14.83 21.47 -0.79
N MET A 141 -14.88 21.26 -2.10
CA MET A 141 -13.87 21.76 -3.05
C MET A 141 -14.20 23.13 -3.68
N GLY A 142 -15.45 23.60 -3.55
CA GLY A 142 -15.90 24.86 -4.16
C GLY A 142 -15.63 24.89 -5.66
N VAL A 143 -14.93 25.93 -6.10
CA VAL A 143 -14.57 26.17 -7.51
C VAL A 143 -13.58 25.13 -8.07
N PHE A 144 -12.88 24.39 -7.21
CA PHE A 144 -11.90 23.35 -7.61
C PHE A 144 -12.51 21.94 -7.69
N LYS A 145 -13.83 21.82 -7.83
CA LYS A 145 -14.51 20.55 -8.04
C LYS A 145 -14.02 19.87 -9.32
N ILE A 146 -13.78 18.57 -9.26
CA ILE A 146 -13.41 17.79 -10.45
C ILE A 146 -14.56 17.70 -11.46
N GLY A 147 -14.22 17.79 -12.75
CA GLY A 147 -15.19 17.60 -13.82
C GLY A 147 -15.73 16.15 -13.88
N PRO A 148 -16.93 15.94 -14.44
CA PRO A 148 -17.59 14.63 -14.45
C PRO A 148 -16.83 13.56 -15.26
N THR A 149 -15.96 13.97 -16.20
CA THR A 149 -15.09 13.06 -16.95
C THR A 149 -13.92 12.57 -16.08
N LEU A 150 -13.27 13.47 -15.34
CA LEU A 150 -12.16 13.12 -14.46
C LEU A 150 -12.64 12.28 -13.28
N GLU A 151 -13.83 12.60 -12.74
CA GLU A 151 -14.50 11.78 -11.72
C GLU A 151 -14.73 10.34 -12.20
N ARG A 152 -15.24 10.15 -13.42
CA ARG A 152 -15.45 8.81 -14.02
C ARG A 152 -14.16 8.04 -14.19
N VAL A 153 -13.10 8.68 -14.71
CA VAL A 153 -11.80 8.05 -14.88
C VAL A 153 -11.22 7.65 -13.51
N ALA A 154 -11.27 8.55 -12.52
CA ALA A 154 -10.76 8.29 -11.18
C ALA A 154 -11.51 7.13 -10.48
N TRP A 155 -12.83 7.07 -10.62
CA TRP A 155 -13.63 5.94 -10.11
C TRP A 155 -13.33 4.62 -10.82
N THR A 156 -13.13 4.64 -12.15
CA THR A 156 -12.77 3.45 -12.91
C THR A 156 -11.44 2.87 -12.44
N VAL A 157 -10.43 3.74 -12.26
CA VAL A 157 -9.12 3.34 -11.73
C VAL A 157 -9.23 2.84 -10.29
N ALA A 158 -10.02 3.50 -9.43
CA ALA A 158 -10.21 3.06 -8.06
C ALA A 158 -10.90 1.70 -7.96
N VAL A 159 -11.94 1.45 -8.78
CA VAL A 159 -12.59 0.14 -8.84
C VAL A 159 -11.62 -0.93 -9.30
N LEU A 160 -10.81 -0.67 -10.33
CA LEU A 160 -9.77 -1.59 -10.78
C LEU A 160 -8.79 -1.95 -9.66
N ILE A 161 -8.26 -0.94 -8.94
CA ILE A 161 -7.35 -1.15 -7.82
C ILE A 161 -8.01 -1.94 -6.70
N MET A 162 -9.25 -1.62 -6.33
CA MET A 162 -9.99 -2.34 -5.29
C MET A 162 -10.24 -3.79 -5.66
N VAL A 163 -10.54 -4.09 -6.93
CA VAL A 163 -10.71 -5.48 -7.41
C VAL A 163 -9.40 -6.26 -7.33
N ILE A 164 -8.28 -5.67 -7.78
CA ILE A 164 -6.96 -6.30 -7.73
C ILE A 164 -6.53 -6.58 -6.28
N ASN A 165 -6.67 -5.61 -5.38
CA ASN A 165 -6.35 -5.78 -3.96
C ASN A 165 -7.30 -6.77 -3.27
N GLY A 166 -8.58 -6.78 -3.68
CA GLY A 166 -9.56 -7.75 -3.21
C GLY A 166 -9.21 -9.19 -3.61
N TYR A 167 -8.70 -9.38 -4.84
CA TYR A 167 -8.20 -10.68 -5.27
C TYR A 167 -7.01 -11.15 -4.43
N LEU A 168 -6.02 -10.29 -4.20
CA LEU A 168 -4.85 -10.61 -3.36
C LEU A 168 -5.28 -11.04 -1.94
N LEU A 169 -6.25 -10.32 -1.37
CA LEU A 169 -6.79 -10.64 -0.05
C LEU A 169 -7.48 -12.01 -0.04
N LEU A 170 -8.29 -12.32 -1.06
CA LEU A 170 -8.96 -13.62 -1.16
C LEU A 170 -7.96 -14.77 -1.33
N ASP A 171 -6.94 -14.57 -2.18
CA ASP A 171 -5.89 -15.57 -2.43
C ASP A 171 -5.14 -15.92 -1.14
N PHE A 172 -4.70 -14.90 -0.39
CA PHE A 172 -4.05 -15.08 0.91
C PHE A 172 -4.93 -15.84 1.91
N PHE A 173 -6.20 -15.45 2.05
CA PHE A 173 -7.10 -16.11 2.98
C PHE A 173 -7.43 -17.55 2.58
N VAL A 174 -7.46 -17.89 1.30
CA VAL A 174 -7.65 -19.29 0.87
C VAL A 174 -6.41 -20.13 1.20
N HIS A 175 -5.21 -19.56 1.12
CA HIS A 175 -3.95 -20.28 1.36
C HIS A 175 -3.65 -20.50 2.85
N GLU A 176 -3.92 -19.50 3.71
CA GLU A 176 -3.65 -19.56 5.15
C GLU A 176 -4.68 -20.38 5.95
N VAL A 177 -5.86 -20.65 5.39
CA VAL A 177 -6.92 -21.37 6.09
C VAL A 177 -6.72 -22.88 5.97
N ASN A 178 -5.99 -23.46 6.91
CA ASN A 178 -6.00 -24.90 7.17
C ASN A 178 -6.88 -25.22 8.39
N GLY A 179 -8.20 -25.25 8.20
CA GLY A 179 -9.15 -25.71 9.22
C GLY A 179 -10.60 -25.28 8.95
N LEU A 180 -11.55 -26.22 9.05
CA LEU A 180 -12.95 -26.00 8.68
C LEU A 180 -13.64 -24.89 9.50
N LEU A 181 -13.44 -24.86 10.83
CA LEU A 181 -14.01 -23.81 11.69
C LEU A 181 -13.33 -22.44 11.49
N PHE A 182 -12.01 -22.41 11.33
CA PHE A 182 -11.26 -21.19 11.06
C PHE A 182 -11.63 -20.61 9.70
N GLY A 183 -11.89 -21.47 8.70
CA GLY A 183 -12.34 -21.08 7.39
C GLY A 183 -13.73 -20.45 7.37
N PHE A 184 -14.69 -21.01 8.10
CA PHE A 184 -16.00 -20.35 8.23
C PHE A 184 -15.88 -18.96 8.88
N ALA A 185 -15.08 -18.82 9.94
CA ALA A 185 -14.89 -17.54 10.61
C ALA A 185 -14.25 -16.48 9.69
N VAL A 186 -13.19 -16.87 8.98
CA VAL A 186 -12.49 -16.01 8.02
C VAL A 186 -13.38 -15.65 6.83
N CYS A 187 -14.10 -16.62 6.24
CA CYS A 187 -15.02 -16.35 5.13
C CYS A 187 -16.14 -15.39 5.55
N ILE A 188 -16.69 -15.53 6.75
CA ILE A 188 -17.67 -14.59 7.29
C ILE A 188 -17.05 -13.20 7.47
N GLY A 189 -15.83 -13.12 8.01
CA GLY A 189 -15.10 -11.86 8.17
C GLY A 189 -14.85 -11.15 6.85
N THR A 190 -14.38 -11.88 5.83
CA THR A 190 -14.13 -11.35 4.49
C THR A 190 -15.43 -10.97 3.79
N ALA A 191 -16.50 -11.77 3.92
CA ALA A 191 -17.81 -11.42 3.37
C ALA A 191 -18.39 -10.16 4.03
N ALA A 192 -18.25 -10.02 5.35
CA ALA A 192 -18.65 -8.82 6.08
C ALA A 192 -17.83 -7.60 5.65
N TYR A 193 -16.52 -7.76 5.42
CA TYR A 193 -15.65 -6.71 4.90
C TYR A 193 -16.07 -6.26 3.50
N VAL A 194 -16.28 -7.20 2.58
CA VAL A 194 -16.75 -6.91 1.21
C VAL A 194 -18.13 -6.23 1.23
N ALA A 195 -19.05 -6.71 2.08
CA ALA A 195 -20.35 -6.09 2.28
C ALA A 195 -20.23 -4.65 2.82
N PHE A 196 -19.29 -4.41 3.73
CA PHE A 196 -19.01 -3.07 4.26
C PHE A 196 -18.42 -2.13 3.20
N ILE A 197 -17.52 -2.62 2.34
CA ILE A 197 -17.02 -1.85 1.19
C ILE A 197 -18.17 -1.51 0.23
N PHE A 198 -19.01 -2.49 -0.11
CA PHE A 198 -20.18 -2.25 -0.96
C PHE A 198 -21.13 -1.22 -0.34
N TYR A 199 -21.37 -1.31 0.97
CA TYR A 199 -22.14 -0.32 1.71
C TYR A 199 -21.53 1.07 1.64
N LEU A 200 -20.21 1.21 1.80
CA LEU A 200 -19.50 2.49 1.68
C LEU A 200 -19.61 3.06 0.26
N VAL A 201 -19.47 2.23 -0.77
CA VAL A 201 -19.64 2.65 -2.18
C VAL A 201 -21.09 3.10 -2.42
N ALA A 202 -22.08 2.34 -1.98
CA ALA A 202 -23.50 2.69 -2.14
C ALA A 202 -23.85 4.00 -1.43
N ARG A 203 -23.37 4.19 -0.19
CA ARG A 203 -23.63 5.40 0.61
C ARG A 203 -22.81 6.62 0.17
N SER A 204 -21.68 6.42 -0.50
CA SER A 204 -20.87 7.51 -1.04
C SER A 204 -21.57 8.31 -2.14
N GLY A 205 -22.68 7.78 -2.70
CA GLY A 205 -23.36 8.40 -3.83
C GLY A 205 -22.60 8.28 -5.16
N ALA A 206 -21.46 7.55 -5.17
CA ALA A 206 -20.61 7.34 -6.34
C ALA A 206 -21.33 6.66 -7.52
N LEU A 207 -22.25 5.74 -7.21
CA LEU A 207 -23.13 5.15 -8.22
C LEU A 207 -24.12 6.17 -8.78
N SER A 208 -24.58 7.14 -7.97
CA SER A 208 -25.52 8.17 -8.39
C SER A 208 -24.86 9.16 -9.37
N SER A 209 -23.65 9.65 -9.10
CA SER A 209 -22.95 10.56 -10.04
C SER A 209 -22.42 9.86 -11.30
N CYS A 210 -22.08 8.57 -11.21
CA CYS A 210 -21.64 7.75 -12.35
C CYS A 210 -22.82 7.37 -13.28
N TRP A 211 -24.00 7.03 -12.71
CA TRP A 211 -25.19 6.62 -13.48
C TRP A 211 -26.12 7.78 -13.90
N LEU A 212 -26.23 8.88 -13.14
CA LEU A 212 -27.06 10.03 -13.57
C LEU A 212 -26.50 10.74 -14.81
N ASN A 213 -25.22 10.57 -15.14
CA ASN A 213 -24.63 11.06 -16.40
C ASN A 213 -24.77 10.08 -17.57
N PHE A 214 -25.37 8.90 -17.36
CA PHE A 214 -25.68 7.95 -18.42
C PHE A 214 -26.98 8.28 -19.16
N LEU A 215 -27.84 9.12 -18.56
CA LEU A 215 -28.97 9.73 -19.26
C LEU A 215 -28.46 10.97 -19.99
N PRO A 216 -28.56 11.05 -21.33
CA PRO A 216 -28.26 12.28 -22.03
C PRO A 216 -29.15 13.38 -21.45
N VAL A 217 -28.53 14.46 -21.00
CA VAL A 217 -29.22 15.72 -20.69
C VAL A 217 -29.82 16.21 -22.01
N GLY A 218 -31.05 15.81 -22.24
CA GLY A 218 -31.78 16.00 -23.48
C GLY A 218 -33.22 15.54 -23.33
N LEU A 219 -33.95 16.16 -22.40
CA LEU A 219 -35.41 16.40 -22.41
C LEU A 219 -35.85 16.87 -21.02
N THR A 220 -35.78 18.18 -20.81
CA THR A 220 -36.89 19.11 -20.44
C THR A 220 -36.29 20.45 -20.04
#